data_AF-A0A6N7M976-F1
#
_entry.id   AF-A0A6N7M976-F1
#
_cell.length_a   1.000
_cell.length_b   1.000
_cell.length_c   1.000
_cell.angle_alpha   90.00
_cell.angle_beta   90.00
_cell.angle_gamma   90.00
#
_symmetry.space_group_name_H-M   'P 1'
#
loop_
_entity.id
_entity.type
_entity.pdbx_description
1 polymer ?
#
loop_
_entity_poly.entity_id
_entity_poly.type
_entity_poly.pdbx_seq_one_letter_code
_entity_poly.pdbx_strand_id
1 'polypeptide(L)' 'MGISATHLSIAWCLKNPAVTSVITGATSLSQAENNLQAADIEIPDEVMIKLEKIYPPVETVESEGI' A
#
# COMPACT_ATOMS: atom_id res chain seq x y z
N MET A 1 -13.66 7.25 -2.60
CA MET A 1 -13.14 6.84 -1.29
C MET A 1 -13.02 7.98 -0.28
N GLY A 2 -12.70 9.23 -0.68
CA GLY A 2 -12.66 10.36 0.27
C GLY A 2 -11.51 10.33 1.27
N ILE A 3 -10.49 9.51 1.00
CA ILE A 3 -9.26 9.37 1.80
C ILE A 3 -8.10 10.12 1.15
N SER A 4 -7.05 10.40 1.93
CA SER A 4 -5.83 11.02 1.40
C SER A 4 -5.06 10.06 0.48
N ALA A 5 -4.24 10.62 -0.42
CA ALA A 5 -3.35 9.82 -1.26
C ALA A 5 -2.31 9.06 -0.41
N THR A 6 -1.84 9.65 0.69
CA THR A 6 -0.93 8.99 1.65
C THR A 6 -1.58 7.77 2.28
N HIS A 7 -2.84 7.89 2.69
CA HIS A 7 -3.59 6.78 3.26
C HIS A 7 -3.81 5.66 2.25
N LEU A 8 -4.21 6.01 1.03
CA LEU A 8 -4.42 5.03 -0.04
C LEU A 8 -3.12 4.29 -0.39
N SER A 9 -2.00 4.99 -0.49
CA SER A 9 -0.73 4.36 -0.89
C SER A 9 -0.20 3.39 0.18
N ILE A 10 -0.29 3.75 1.47
CA ILE A 10 0.11 2.86 2.56
C ILE A 10 -0.82 1.64 2.62
N ALA A 11 -2.14 1.85 2.56
CA ALA A 11 -3.12 0.76 2.56
C ALA A 11 -2.92 -0.19 1.37
N TRP A 12 -2.61 0.35 0.19
CA TRP A 12 -2.32 -0.45 -1.00
C TRP A 12 -1.08 -1.33 -0.82
N CYS A 13 0.01 -0.77 -0.27
CA CYS A 13 1.20 -1.55 0.06
C CYS A 13 0.90 -2.67 1.07
N LEU A 14 0.10 -2.39 2.10
CA LEU A 14 -0.28 -3.37 3.14
C LEU A 14 -1.14 -4.53 2.61
N LYS A 15 -1.88 -4.33 1.50
CA LYS A 15 -2.70 -5.39 0.87
C LYS A 15 -1.87 -6.33 -0.01
N ASN A 16 -0.64 -5.96 -0.37
CA ASN A 16 0.20 -6.80 -1.22
C ASN A 16 0.76 -8.00 -0.41
N PRO A 17 0.46 -9.26 -0.77
CA PRO A 17 0.94 -10.42 -0.02
C PRO A 17 2.48 -10.58 -0.01
N ALA A 18 3.19 -9.95 -0.95
CA ALA A 18 4.65 -9.92 -0.98
C ALA A 18 5.24 -8.88 0.00
N VAL A 19 4.42 -8.04 0.63
CA VAL A 19 4.82 -6.99 1.56
C VAL A 19 4.48 -7.42 2.98
N THR A 20 5.49 -7.67 3.81
CA THR A 20 5.31 -8.02 5.23
C THR A 20 5.18 -6.80 6.14
N SER A 21 5.72 -5.65 5.74
CA SER A 21 5.65 -4.42 6.52
C SER A 21 5.84 -3.20 5.62
N VAL A 22 5.23 -2.07 6.00
CA VAL A 22 5.36 -0.79 5.31
C VAL A 22 6.09 0.19 6.23
N ILE A 23 7.29 0.60 5.83
CA ILE A 23 8.08 1.61 6.53
C ILE A 23 7.59 3.00 6.09
N THR A 24 7.12 3.81 7.04
CA THR A 24 6.67 5.18 6.76
C THR A 24 7.55 6.20 7.50
N GLY A 25 7.87 7.30 6.82
CA GLY A 25 8.57 8.43 7.42
C GLY A 25 7.59 9.44 8.02
N ALA A 26 7.94 10.02 9.16
CA ALA A 26 7.22 11.12 9.77
C ALA A 26 8.18 12.09 10.46
N THR A 27 7.97 13.39 10.31
CA THR A 27 8.76 14.44 10.98
C THR A 27 8.07 14.98 12.24
N SER A 28 6.83 14.55 12.49
CA SER A 28 6.07 14.86 13.69
C SER A 28 5.24 13.65 14.14
N LEU A 29 4.84 13.65 15.42
CA LEU A 29 3.98 12.61 15.96
C LEU A 29 2.61 12.59 15.26
N SER A 30 2.02 13.75 15.00
CA SER A 30 0.72 13.84 14.32
C SER A 30 0.76 13.27 12.91
N GLN A 31 1.88 13.39 12.19
CA GLN A 31 2.05 12.76 10.89
C GLN A 31 2.17 11.24 11.02
N ALA A 32 2.89 10.74 12.03
CA ALA A 32 2.97 9.31 12.29
C ALA A 32 1.59 8.72 12.62
N GLU A 33 0.83 9.37 13.51
CA GLU A 33 -0.54 8.99 13.85
C GLU A 33 -1.46 9.04 12.63
N ASN A 34 -1.31 10.05 11.77
CA ASN A 34 -2.07 10.12 10.53
C ASN A 34 -1.73 8.96 9.59
N ASN A 35 -0.44 8.65 9.37
CA ASN A 35 -0.03 7.52 8.54
C ASN A 35 -0.60 6.18 9.05
N LEU A 36 -0.61 5.97 10.37
CA LEU A 36 -1.08 4.73 10.99
C LEU A 36 -2.56 4.45 10.71
N GLN A 37 -3.39 5.48 10.53
CA GLN A 37 -4.81 5.31 10.15
C GLN A 37 -5.00 4.57 8.83
N ALA A 38 -3.97 4.47 7.98
CA ALA A 38 -4.03 3.70 6.75
C ALA A 38 -4.18 2.18 6.97
N ALA A 39 -3.74 1.67 8.12
CA ALA A 39 -3.78 0.23 8.41
C ALA A 39 -5.22 -0.32 8.48
N ASP A 40 -6.18 0.52 8.85
CA ASP A 40 -7.59 0.15 8.98
C ASP A 40 -8.40 0.37 7.69
N ILE A 41 -7.76 0.80 6.60
CA ILE A 41 -8.44 1.11 5.34
C ILE A 41 -8.59 -0.14 4.49
N GLU A 42 -9.85 -0.44 4.15
CA GLU A 42 -10.17 -1.40 3.12
C GLU A 42 -10.30 -0.71 1.76
N ILE A 43 -9.54 -1.21 0.78
CA ILE A 43 -9.63 -0.75 -0.61
C ILE A 43 -10.61 -1.68 -1.33
N PRO A 44 -11.73 -1.15 -1.87
CA PRO A 44 -12.67 -1.96 -2.65
C PRO A 44 -12.02 -2.56 -3.89
N ASP A 45 -12.45 -3.75 -4.29
CA ASP A 45 -11.91 -4.47 -5.46
C ASP A 45 -11.94 -3.63 -6.75
N GLU A 46 -13.02 -2.87 -6.96
CA GLU A 46 -13.13 -1.97 -8.11
C GLU A 46 -12.05 -0.88 -8.16
N VAL A 47 -11.54 -0.45 -7.00
CA VAL A 47 -10.45 0.51 -6.89
C VAL A 47 -9.13 -0.20 -7.08
N MET A 48 -8.95 -1.39 -6.50
CA MET A 48 -7.75 -2.21 -6.71
C MET A 48 -7.54 -2.53 -8.20
N ILE A 49 -8.58 -2.95 -8.92
CA ILE A 49 -8.54 -3.22 -10.36
C ILE A 49 -8.09 -1.96 -11.14
N LYS A 50 -8.57 -0.78 -10.74
CA LYS A 50 -8.14 0.49 -11.36
C LYS A 50 -6.68 0.80 -11.05
N LEU A 51 -6.22 0.55 -9.82
CA LEU A 51 -4.84 0.76 -9.41
C LEU A 51 -3.90 -0.17 -10.18
N GLU A 52 -4.22 -1.45 -10.30
CA GLU A 52 -3.43 -2.44 -11.07
C GLU A 52 -3.33 -2.10 -12.55
N LYS A 53 -4.36 -1.47 -13.13
CA LYS A 53 -4.30 -0.99 -14.51
C LYS A 53 -3.31 0.17 -14.70
N ILE A 54 -3.14 1.01 -13.68
CA ILE A 54 -2.22 2.17 -13.73
C ILE A 54 -0.81 1.75 -13.30
N TYR A 55 -0.73 0.86 -12.31
CA TYR A 55 0.48 0.35 -11.69
C TYR A 55 0.45 -1.19 -11.73
N PRO A 56 0.76 -1.80 -12.89
CA PRO A 56 0.75 -3.24 -13.02
C PRO A 56 1.76 -3.89 -12.07
N PRO A 57 1.45 -5.07 -11.51
CA PRO A 57 2.41 -5.80 -10.68
C PRO A 57 3.66 -6.13 -11.48
N VAL A 58 4.83 -6.05 -10.83
CA VAL A 58 6.08 -6.50 -11.42
C VAL A 58 6.03 -8.02 -11.59
N GLU A 59 6.42 -8.51 -12.77
CA GLU A 59 6.62 -9.94 -12.99
C GLU A 59 7.67 -10.47 -12.01
N THR A 60 7.29 -11.47 -11.23
CA THR A 60 8.23 -12.18 -10.37
C THR A 60 9.17 -13.00 -11.25
N VAL A 61 10.45 -12.62 -11.27
CA VAL A 61 11.49 -13.51 -11.79
C VAL A 61 11.63 -14.67 -10.82
N GLU A 62 11.34 -15.90 -11.27
CA GLU A 62 11.67 -17.08 -10.49
C GLU A 62 13.20 -17.10 -10.33
N SER A 63 13.70 -16.94 -9.11
CA SER A 63 15.13 -17.12 -8.87
C SER A 63 15.41 -18.60 -9.00
N GLU A 64 16.09 -19.00 -10.07
CA GLU A 64 16.64 -20.35 -10.17
C GLU A 64 17.53 -20.58 -8.95
N GLY A 65 17.18 -21.61 -8.17
CA GLY A 65 17.77 -21.87 -6.86
C GLY A 65 19.29 -21.91 -6.91
N ILE A 66 19.91 -21.15 -6.01
CA ILE A 66 21.29 -21.36 -5.57
C ILE A 66 21.26 -22.30 -4.37
#